data_AF-Q1ZQU9-F1
#
_entry.id   AF-Q1ZQU9-F1
#
_cell.length_a   1.000
_cell.length_b   1.000
_cell.length_c   1.000
_cell.angle_alpha   90.00
_cell.angle_beta   90.00
_cell.angle_gamma   90.00
#
_symmetry.space_group_name_H-M   'P 1'
#
loop_
_entity.id
_entity.type
_entity.pdbx_description
1 polymer ?
#
loop_
_entity_poly.entity_id
_entity_poly.type
_entity_poly.pdbx_seq_one_letter_code
_entity_poly.pdbx_strand_id
1 'polypeptide(L)'
;MKRVIQYTGLALIIGLLCVFLFKPGKVVNAIQSSETVKDSSRTIDEKKLVQNPNEVAKAPQNFNRLRLEEEITIDDPSYVAEEDLEGNPQLHSYGHQVPTTIDTPINLLTGEDLWLYRPYLLDKVKQEQGISMLPIESIVEINNELLSDLTIGDSLIFTMPNGAEQQIIVSKINIISDKVTSWDLQNTQRQDIGKITQISNLTEGSFITDNKDEYHLRTVNNKGWITSKSQLMSNNDNAVKRNSEAFSELLR
;
A
#
# COMPACT_ATOMS: atom_id res chain seq x y z
N MET A 1 49.39 41.21 -28.74
CA MET A 1 48.10 40.49 -28.78
C MET A 1 47.45 40.56 -27.39
N LYS A 2 46.58 41.57 -27.13
CA LYS A 2 45.96 41.83 -25.81
C LYS A 2 44.53 42.40 -25.96
N ARG A 3 43.67 41.77 -26.78
CA ARG A 3 42.29 42.25 -27.00
C ARG A 3 41.24 41.15 -27.21
N VAL A 4 41.42 39.97 -26.61
CA VAL A 4 40.41 38.87 -26.74
C VAL A 4 39.76 38.48 -25.40
N ILE A 5 40.28 38.96 -24.26
CA ILE A 5 39.80 38.51 -22.93
C ILE A 5 38.70 39.44 -22.34
N GLN A 6 38.39 40.58 -22.96
CA GLN A 6 37.40 41.52 -22.42
C GLN A 6 35.95 41.29 -22.89
N TYR A 7 35.70 40.45 -23.89
CA TYR A 7 34.35 40.25 -24.44
C TYR A 7 33.62 39.02 -23.89
N THR A 8 34.34 38.05 -23.32
CA THR A 8 33.73 36.85 -22.72
C THR A 8 33.10 37.12 -21.35
N GLY A 9 33.66 38.04 -20.57
CA GLY A 9 33.07 38.44 -19.28
C GLY A 9 31.77 39.24 -19.42
N LEU A 10 31.66 40.08 -20.46
CA LEU A 10 30.47 40.91 -20.69
C LEU A 10 29.26 40.08 -21.12
N ALA A 11 29.47 39.04 -21.94
CA ALA A 11 28.41 38.13 -22.38
C ALA A 11 27.82 37.32 -21.21
N LEU A 12 28.64 36.97 -20.21
CA LEU A 12 28.21 36.20 -19.04
C LEU A 12 27.38 37.06 -18.07
N ILE A 13 27.68 38.36 -17.95
CA ILE A 13 26.90 39.33 -17.15
C ILE A 13 25.54 39.62 -17.80
N ILE A 14 25.48 39.75 -19.14
CA ILE A 14 24.22 39.99 -19.86
C ILE A 14 23.32 38.75 -19.82
N GLY A 15 23.89 37.54 -19.90
CA GLY A 15 23.14 36.28 -19.76
C GLY A 15 22.49 36.13 -18.38
N LEU A 16 23.22 36.45 -17.31
CA LEU A 16 22.69 36.43 -15.94
C LEU A 16 21.59 37.48 -15.72
N LEU A 17 21.72 38.68 -16.32
CA LEU A 17 20.70 39.72 -16.21
C LEU A 17 19.38 39.33 -16.92
N CYS A 18 19.44 38.57 -18.01
CA CYS A 18 18.26 38.09 -18.72
C CYS A 18 17.48 37.02 -17.94
N VAL A 19 18.16 36.18 -17.15
CA VAL A 19 17.50 35.17 -16.29
C VAL A 19 16.78 35.84 -15.11
N PHE A 20 17.28 36.98 -14.60
CA PHE A 20 16.62 37.71 -13.52
C PHE A 20 15.42 38.56 -13.95
N LEU A 21 15.34 38.98 -15.22
CA LEU A 21 14.23 39.77 -15.75
C LEU A 21 13.03 38.93 -16.21
N PHE A 22 13.21 37.63 -16.44
CA PHE A 22 12.13 36.70 -16.81
C PHE A 22 11.77 35.75 -15.67
N LYS A 23 11.20 36.30 -14.59
CA LYS A 23 10.30 35.52 -13.72
C LYS A 23 8.88 35.60 -14.29
N PRO A 24 8.21 34.49 -14.64
CA PRO A 24 6.77 34.52 -14.81
C PRO A 24 6.13 34.79 -13.45
N GLY A 25 5.45 35.94 -13.37
CA GLY A 25 4.77 36.41 -12.18
C GLY A 25 3.61 35.51 -11.78
N LYS A 26 3.47 35.36 -10.46
CA LYS A 26 2.24 34.98 -9.77
C LYS A 26 1.03 35.68 -10.40
N VAL A 27 0.08 34.92 -10.92
CA VAL A 27 -1.31 35.38 -11.03
C VAL A 27 -1.97 35.07 -9.70
N VAL A 28 -2.04 36.11 -8.87
CA VAL A 28 -2.97 36.22 -7.75
C VAL A 28 -4.36 36.43 -8.34
N ASN A 29 -5.25 35.46 -8.18
CA ASN A 29 -6.68 35.73 -8.18
C ASN A 29 -7.17 35.70 -6.74
N ALA A 30 -7.26 36.89 -6.17
CA ALA A 30 -8.13 37.20 -5.05
C ALA A 30 -9.41 37.81 -5.62
N ILE A 31 -10.56 37.22 -5.28
CA ILE A 31 -11.96 37.70 -5.23
C ILE A 31 -12.65 36.49 -4.55
N GLN A 32 -13.35 36.55 -3.41
CA GLN A 32 -13.91 37.63 -2.62
C GLN A 32 -14.16 37.04 -1.22
N SER A 33 -13.80 37.76 -0.16
CA SER A 33 -14.41 37.54 1.15
C SER A 33 -15.77 38.25 1.19
N SER A 34 -16.78 37.52 1.64
CA SER A 34 -17.91 37.98 2.44
C SER A 34 -18.64 36.69 2.85
N GLU A 35 -19.05 36.42 4.08
CA GLU A 35 -19.46 37.33 5.11
C GLU A 35 -19.42 36.57 6.45
N THR A 36 -19.00 37.29 7.48
CA THR A 36 -18.98 36.91 8.88
C THR A 36 -20.32 36.29 9.32
N VAL A 37 -20.37 34.99 9.59
CA VAL A 37 -21.39 34.42 10.47
C VAL A 37 -20.75 34.16 11.83
N LYS A 38 -21.19 35.01 12.76
CA LYS A 38 -20.89 35.04 14.18
C LYS A 38 -20.57 33.67 14.77
N ASP A 39 -19.42 33.67 15.43
CA ASP A 39 -19.11 32.86 16.59
C ASP A 39 -20.37 32.70 17.47
N SER A 40 -20.99 31.53 17.35
CA SER A 40 -21.82 30.98 18.42
C SER A 40 -21.12 29.70 18.82
N SER A 41 -20.15 29.85 19.72
CA SER A 41 -19.81 28.78 20.64
C SER A 41 -21.10 28.35 21.33
N ARG A 42 -21.82 27.40 20.73
CA ARG A 42 -22.79 26.61 21.48
C ARG A 42 -21.95 25.72 22.36
N THR A 43 -21.72 26.19 23.58
CA THR A 43 -21.42 25.34 24.72
C THR A 43 -22.42 24.19 24.66
N ILE A 44 -21.93 23.01 24.30
CA ILE A 44 -22.71 21.79 24.41
C ILE A 44 -22.86 21.59 25.90
N ASP A 45 -24.04 21.91 26.41
CA ASP A 45 -24.42 21.56 27.78
C ASP A 45 -24.52 20.03 27.81
N GLU A 46 -23.43 19.37 28.21
CA GLU A 46 -23.34 17.90 28.32
C GLU A 46 -24.52 17.30 29.11
N LYS A 47 -25.19 18.10 29.95
CA LYS A 47 -26.39 17.68 30.69
C LYS A 47 -27.65 17.53 29.83
N LYS A 48 -27.67 17.96 28.56
CA LYS A 48 -28.85 17.79 27.67
C LYS A 48 -28.76 16.64 26.69
N LEU A 49 -27.58 16.04 26.48
CA LEU A 49 -27.39 14.87 25.61
C LEU A 49 -27.92 13.55 26.19
N VAL A 50 -28.33 13.56 27.47
CA VAL A 50 -28.77 12.34 28.18
C VAL A 50 -30.30 12.13 28.11
N GLN A 51 -31.08 13.03 27.50
CA GLN A 51 -32.56 12.93 27.57
C GLN A 51 -33.29 12.38 26.34
N ASN A 52 -32.65 12.10 25.20
CA ASN A 52 -33.31 11.38 24.10
C ASN A 52 -32.32 10.71 23.12
N PRO A 53 -32.02 9.40 23.28
CA PRO A 53 -31.08 8.68 22.42
C PRO A 53 -31.65 8.29 21.04
N ASN A 54 -32.90 8.66 20.72
CA ASN A 54 -33.59 8.25 19.48
C ASN A 54 -33.75 9.39 18.46
N GLU A 55 -33.07 10.52 18.62
CA GLU A 55 -33.13 11.60 17.63
C GLU A 55 -32.19 11.31 16.46
N VAL A 56 -32.70 10.62 15.44
CA VAL A 56 -31.97 10.34 14.19
C VAL A 56 -31.77 11.66 13.45
N ALA A 57 -30.50 12.03 13.21
CA ALA A 57 -30.16 13.23 12.44
C ALA A 57 -30.75 13.14 11.02
N LYS A 58 -31.39 14.23 10.55
CA LYS A 58 -31.95 14.30 9.20
C LYS A 58 -30.85 14.14 8.15
N ALA A 59 -31.11 13.31 7.15
CA ALA A 59 -30.18 13.07 6.04
C ALA A 59 -29.81 14.39 5.33
N PRO A 60 -28.54 14.58 4.92
CA PRO A 60 -28.12 15.75 4.14
C PRO A 60 -28.88 15.86 2.82
N GLN A 61 -29.19 17.08 2.39
CA GLN A 61 -30.05 17.34 1.21
C GLN A 61 -29.51 16.77 -0.12
N ASN A 62 -28.24 16.39 -0.19
CA ASN A 62 -27.58 15.84 -1.36
C ASN A 62 -27.46 14.31 -1.38
N PHE A 63 -28.02 13.58 -0.40
CA PHE A 63 -27.91 12.12 -0.28
C PHE A 63 -28.42 11.37 -1.53
N ASN A 64 -29.51 11.83 -2.14
CA ASN A 64 -30.05 11.22 -3.36
C ASN A 64 -29.22 11.48 -4.62
N ARG A 65 -28.32 12.46 -4.60
CA ARG A 65 -27.50 12.84 -5.76
C ARG A 65 -26.22 12.00 -5.87
N LEU A 66 -25.82 11.33 -4.78
CA LEU A 66 -24.67 10.41 -4.72
C LEU A 66 -25.05 8.96 -5.07
N ARG A 67 -26.30 8.72 -5.48
CA ARG A 67 -26.84 7.37 -5.73
C ARG A 67 -26.88 7.01 -7.22
N LEU A 68 -26.36 7.86 -8.10
CA LEU A 68 -26.36 7.68 -9.55
C LEU A 68 -24.91 7.68 -10.06
N GLU A 69 -24.27 6.51 -10.00
CA GLU A 69 -23.14 6.13 -10.84
C GLU A 69 -23.22 4.61 -11.10
N GLU A 70 -23.60 4.31 -12.36
CA GLU A 70 -23.60 3.07 -13.15
C GLU A 70 -23.87 1.70 -12.50
N GLU A 71 -25.08 1.19 -12.78
CA GLU A 71 -25.45 -0.22 -12.72
C GLU A 71 -24.85 -0.95 -13.95
N ILE A 72 -23.72 -1.65 -13.75
CA ILE A 72 -23.19 -2.59 -14.76
C ILE A 72 -23.81 -3.96 -14.46
N THR A 73 -24.76 -4.38 -15.29
CA THR A 73 -25.33 -5.74 -15.23
C THR A 73 -24.35 -6.70 -15.92
N ILE A 74 -23.78 -7.66 -15.18
CA ILE A 74 -23.08 -8.80 -15.77
C ILE A 74 -23.96 -10.04 -15.55
N ASP A 75 -24.47 -10.56 -16.66
CA ASP A 75 -25.41 -11.67 -16.75
C ASP A 75 -24.62 -12.97 -17.01
N ASP A 76 -23.93 -13.50 -15.99
CA ASP A 76 -23.49 -14.91 -15.87
C ASP A 76 -22.86 -15.19 -14.48
N PRO A 77 -23.48 -16.00 -13.60
CA PRO A 77 -22.90 -16.33 -12.28
C PRO A 77 -22.09 -17.65 -12.28
N SER A 78 -21.66 -18.19 -13.41
CA SER A 78 -20.92 -19.45 -13.44
C SER A 78 -19.41 -19.26 -13.60
N TYR A 79 -18.74 -18.91 -12.49
CA TYR A 79 -17.29 -19.16 -12.36
C TYR A 79 -17.08 -20.57 -11.79
N VAL A 80 -16.64 -21.50 -12.64
CA VAL A 80 -16.15 -22.81 -12.22
C VAL A 80 -14.78 -22.57 -11.56
N ALA A 81 -14.64 -22.94 -10.29
CA ALA A 81 -13.35 -22.92 -9.62
C ALA A 81 -12.38 -23.79 -10.42
N GLU A 82 -11.26 -23.22 -10.89
CA GLU A 82 -10.18 -24.04 -11.43
C GLU A 82 -9.68 -24.95 -10.32
N GLU A 83 -9.58 -26.22 -10.68
CA GLU A 83 -9.08 -27.32 -9.86
C GLU A 83 -7.55 -27.17 -9.71
N ASP A 84 -7.05 -27.48 -8.51
CA ASP A 84 -5.64 -27.49 -8.09
C ASP A 84 -4.94 -26.14 -7.83
N LEU A 85 -5.25 -25.54 -6.68
CA LEU A 85 -4.30 -24.70 -5.94
C LEU A 85 -3.24 -25.57 -5.23
N GLU A 86 -2.50 -26.39 -5.99
CA GLU A 86 -1.11 -26.66 -5.60
C GLU A 86 -0.33 -25.37 -5.88
N GLY A 87 -0.26 -24.52 -4.85
CA GLY A 87 0.61 -23.36 -4.84
C GLY A 87 1.99 -23.77 -5.33
N ASN A 88 2.45 -23.14 -6.41
CA ASN A 88 3.69 -23.49 -7.10
C ASN A 88 4.81 -23.79 -6.09
N PRO A 89 5.23 -25.06 -5.92
CA PRO A 89 6.21 -25.44 -4.90
C PRO A 89 7.60 -24.82 -5.17
N GLN A 90 7.83 -24.25 -6.35
CA GLN A 90 9.07 -23.55 -6.68
C GLN A 90 9.15 -22.13 -6.08
N LEU A 91 8.03 -21.55 -5.60
CA LEU A 91 8.05 -20.26 -4.89
C LEU A 91 8.36 -20.40 -3.39
N HIS A 92 8.16 -21.60 -2.82
CA HIS A 92 8.33 -21.88 -1.39
C HIS A 92 9.49 -22.81 -1.05
N SER A 93 10.43 -23.04 -1.98
CA SER A 93 11.60 -23.86 -1.69
C SER A 93 12.50 -23.15 -0.67
N TYR A 94 12.35 -23.51 0.61
CA TYR A 94 13.35 -23.31 1.65
C TYR A 94 14.51 -24.28 1.40
N GLY A 95 15.29 -24.01 0.36
CA GLY A 95 16.64 -24.56 0.28
C GLY A 95 17.44 -23.96 1.43
N HIS A 96 17.94 -24.79 2.34
CA HIS A 96 18.96 -24.38 3.31
C HIS A 96 20.18 -23.82 2.56
N GLN A 97 20.18 -22.51 2.31
CA GLN A 97 21.34 -21.80 1.85
C GLN A 97 22.20 -21.51 3.08
N VAL A 98 23.46 -21.92 2.99
CA VAL A 98 24.50 -21.57 3.97
C VAL A 98 24.46 -20.05 4.14
N PRO A 99 24.46 -19.50 5.38
CA PRO A 99 24.35 -18.07 5.59
C PRO A 99 25.53 -17.41 4.90
N THR A 100 25.28 -16.78 3.77
CA THR A 100 26.27 -15.89 3.17
C THR A 100 26.15 -14.63 3.99
N THR A 101 27.01 -14.48 5.01
CA THR A 101 27.09 -13.24 5.77
C THR A 101 27.55 -12.14 4.84
N ILE A 102 26.58 -11.39 4.37
CA ILE A 102 26.79 -10.21 3.53
C ILE A 102 27.32 -9.10 4.45
N ASP A 103 28.59 -8.76 4.25
CA ASP A 103 29.30 -7.71 4.99
C ASP A 103 29.06 -6.31 4.39
N THR A 104 27.96 -6.14 3.63
CA THR A 104 27.61 -4.85 3.03
C THR A 104 27.10 -3.91 4.13
N PRO A 105 27.58 -2.66 4.18
CA PRO A 105 27.06 -1.63 5.08
C PRO A 105 25.54 -1.52 4.94
N ILE A 106 24.84 -1.45 6.07
CA ILE A 106 23.39 -1.24 6.07
C ILE A 106 23.13 0.22 5.73
N ASN A 107 22.46 0.46 4.60
CA ASN A 107 22.00 1.77 4.22
C ASN A 107 20.57 1.95 4.73
N LEU A 108 20.39 2.81 5.74
CA LEU A 108 19.05 3.10 6.24
C LEU A 108 18.34 4.05 5.28
N LEU A 109 17.30 3.57 4.61
CA LEU A 109 16.33 4.41 3.90
C LEU A 109 15.34 4.96 4.93
N THR A 110 15.82 5.83 5.83
CA THR A 110 15.01 6.37 6.93
C THR A 110 13.85 7.19 6.37
N GLY A 111 12.62 6.72 6.59
CA GLY A 111 11.39 7.50 6.38
C GLY A 111 10.57 7.15 5.14
N GLU A 112 10.94 6.13 4.35
CA GLU A 112 10.14 5.70 3.21
C GLU A 112 9.48 4.34 3.46
N ASP A 113 8.15 4.33 3.52
CA ASP A 113 7.36 3.09 3.70
C ASP A 113 7.21 2.36 2.37
N LEU A 114 7.54 1.08 2.35
CA LEU A 114 7.35 0.23 1.16
C LEU A 114 5.88 0.14 0.73
N TRP A 115 4.98 0.28 1.70
CA TRP A 115 3.55 0.30 1.44
C TRP A 115 2.86 1.31 2.33
N LEU A 116 1.75 1.83 1.82
CA LEU A 116 0.89 2.75 2.55
C LEU A 116 -0.47 2.09 2.77
N TYR A 117 -1.01 2.22 3.98
CA TYR A 117 -2.34 1.72 4.29
C TYR A 117 -3.40 2.54 3.55
N ARG A 118 -4.34 1.83 2.90
CA ARG A 118 -5.40 2.37 2.07
C ARG A 118 -6.76 1.73 2.38
N PRO A 119 -7.33 1.96 3.59
CA PRO A 119 -8.64 1.47 3.99
C PRO A 119 -9.76 1.60 2.94
N TYR A 120 -9.78 2.71 2.20
CA TYR A 120 -10.80 3.01 1.20
C TYR A 120 -10.76 2.11 -0.04
N LEU A 121 -9.70 1.32 -0.23
CA LEU A 121 -9.57 0.36 -1.35
C LEU A 121 -10.16 -1.02 -1.02
N LEU A 122 -10.68 -1.24 0.20
CA LEU A 122 -11.15 -2.55 0.67
C LEU A 122 -12.07 -3.26 -0.33
N ASP A 123 -13.18 -2.63 -0.73
CA ASP A 123 -14.18 -3.27 -1.59
C ASP A 123 -13.60 -3.62 -2.97
N LYS A 124 -12.77 -2.73 -3.52
CA LYS A 124 -12.06 -2.97 -4.78
C LYS A 124 -11.11 -4.17 -4.66
N VAL A 125 -10.30 -4.22 -3.59
CA VAL A 125 -9.35 -5.32 -3.36
C VAL A 125 -10.09 -6.65 -3.15
N LYS A 126 -11.21 -6.65 -2.41
CA LYS A 126 -12.04 -7.85 -2.22
C LYS A 126 -12.59 -8.38 -3.54
N GLN A 127 -13.08 -7.49 -4.41
CA GLN A 127 -13.64 -7.85 -5.70
C GLN A 127 -12.57 -8.38 -6.67
N GLU A 128 -11.44 -7.67 -6.80
CA GLU A 128 -10.39 -8.02 -7.75
C GLU A 128 -9.61 -9.28 -7.35
N GLN A 129 -9.49 -9.56 -6.05
CA GLN A 129 -8.63 -10.65 -5.54
C GLN A 129 -9.41 -11.81 -4.91
N GLY A 130 -10.73 -11.74 -4.88
CA GLY A 130 -11.59 -12.84 -4.43
C GLY A 130 -11.50 -13.17 -2.93
N ILE A 131 -11.05 -12.23 -2.08
CA ILE A 131 -10.92 -12.46 -0.63
C ILE A 131 -12.08 -11.77 0.10
N SER A 132 -13.04 -12.54 0.59
CA SER A 132 -14.27 -11.99 1.19
C SER A 132 -14.06 -11.34 2.56
N MET A 133 -13.06 -11.77 3.32
CA MET A 133 -12.84 -11.37 4.71
C MET A 133 -11.42 -10.84 4.88
N LEU A 134 -11.21 -9.55 4.68
CA LEU A 134 -9.95 -8.88 5.07
C LEU A 134 -10.28 -7.78 6.07
N PRO A 135 -9.50 -7.66 7.15
CA PRO A 135 -9.53 -6.48 8.00
C PRO A 135 -9.19 -5.23 7.19
N ILE A 136 -9.74 -4.08 7.57
CA ILE A 136 -9.55 -2.83 6.81
C ILE A 136 -8.10 -2.33 6.94
N GLU A 137 -7.46 -2.64 8.07
CA GLU A 137 -6.06 -2.44 8.38
C GLU A 137 -5.12 -3.34 7.57
N SER A 138 -5.63 -4.30 6.80
CA SER A 138 -4.80 -5.12 5.91
C SER A 138 -4.61 -4.51 4.53
N ILE A 139 -5.33 -3.44 4.18
CA ILE A 139 -5.36 -2.93 2.81
C ILE A 139 -4.22 -1.96 2.55
N VAL A 140 -3.45 -2.23 1.50
CA VAL A 140 -2.21 -1.51 1.20
C VAL A 140 -2.05 -1.15 -0.28
N GLU A 141 -1.26 -0.13 -0.51
CA GLU A 141 -0.71 0.25 -1.82
C GLU A 141 0.81 0.27 -1.74
N ILE A 142 1.48 -0.55 -2.55
CA ILE A 142 2.94 -0.64 -2.62
C ILE A 142 3.51 0.58 -3.35
N ASN A 143 4.56 1.15 -2.77
CA ASN A 143 5.43 2.09 -3.46
C ASN A 143 6.33 1.32 -4.44
N ASN A 144 5.88 1.22 -5.69
CA ASN A 144 6.59 0.45 -6.71
C ASN A 144 7.92 1.08 -7.13
N GLU A 145 8.03 2.41 -7.08
CA GLU A 145 9.27 3.13 -7.37
C GLU A 145 10.34 2.78 -6.32
N LEU A 146 9.96 2.83 -5.04
CA LEU A 146 10.84 2.41 -3.96
C LEU A 146 11.24 0.94 -4.09
N LEU A 147 10.29 0.04 -4.35
CA LEU A 147 10.57 -1.39 -4.54
C LEU A 147 11.59 -1.64 -5.66
N SER A 148 11.44 -0.94 -6.80
CA SER A 148 12.36 -1.08 -7.94
C SER A 148 13.74 -0.48 -7.69
N ASP A 149 13.83 0.52 -6.82
CA ASP A 149 15.07 1.23 -6.52
C ASP A 149 15.88 0.59 -5.39
N LEU A 150 15.33 -0.42 -4.71
CA LEU A 150 16.03 -1.15 -3.64
C LEU A 150 17.34 -1.78 -4.14
N THR A 151 18.37 -1.63 -3.32
CA THR A 151 19.68 -2.24 -3.50
C THR A 151 20.04 -3.16 -2.34
N ILE A 152 21.01 -4.06 -2.55
CA ILE A 152 21.48 -4.96 -1.50
C ILE A 152 22.11 -4.15 -0.36
N GLY A 153 21.65 -4.39 0.86
CA GLY A 153 22.06 -3.67 2.05
C GLY A 153 21.12 -2.52 2.44
N ASP A 154 20.18 -2.13 1.58
CA ASP A 154 19.15 -1.18 1.96
C ASP A 154 18.25 -1.75 3.05
N SER A 155 17.81 -0.87 3.93
CA SER A 155 16.94 -1.20 5.05
C SER A 155 15.67 -0.35 5.06
N LEU A 156 14.55 -1.02 5.28
CA LEU A 156 13.20 -0.44 5.32
C LEU A 156 12.56 -0.74 6.68
N ILE A 157 11.56 0.07 7.04
CA ILE A 157 10.66 -0.23 8.16
C ILE A 157 9.38 -0.80 7.58
N PHE A 158 9.02 -2.01 7.99
CA PHE A 158 7.72 -2.60 7.69
C PHE A 158 6.79 -2.40 8.88
N THR A 159 5.74 -1.62 8.67
CA THR A 159 4.62 -1.54 9.61
C THR A 159 3.59 -2.60 9.27
N MET A 160 3.28 -3.49 10.22
CA MET A 160 2.30 -4.58 10.11
C MET A 160 0.87 -4.08 10.41
N PRO A 161 -0.18 -4.83 10.02
CA PRO A 161 -1.58 -4.45 10.28
C PRO A 161 -1.92 -4.18 11.75
N ASN A 162 -1.23 -4.85 12.68
CA ASN A 162 -1.39 -4.65 14.11
C ASN A 162 -0.63 -3.41 14.65
N GLY A 163 0.02 -2.63 13.78
CA GLY A 163 0.84 -1.47 14.11
C GLY A 163 2.26 -1.79 14.57
N ALA A 164 2.65 -3.07 14.64
CA ALA A 164 4.02 -3.45 14.96
C ALA A 164 4.96 -3.06 13.81
N GLU A 165 6.12 -2.52 14.14
CA GLU A 165 7.15 -2.16 13.17
C GLU A 165 8.32 -3.14 13.25
N GLN A 166 8.85 -3.52 12.09
CA GLN A 166 10.07 -4.31 11.98
C GLN A 166 10.99 -3.71 10.94
N GLN A 167 12.25 -3.52 11.32
CA GLN A 167 13.29 -3.16 10.39
C GLN A 167 13.72 -4.41 9.60
N ILE A 168 13.69 -4.30 8.27
CA ILE A 168 14.11 -5.34 7.33
C ILE A 168 15.29 -4.85 6.52
N ILE A 169 16.09 -5.78 6.01
CA ILE A 169 17.27 -5.53 5.19
C ILE A 169 17.14 -6.36 3.92
N VAL A 170 17.38 -5.75 2.76
CA VAL A 170 17.49 -6.47 1.49
C VAL A 170 18.82 -7.19 1.45
N SER A 171 18.79 -8.53 1.56
CA SER A 171 20.01 -9.33 1.54
C SER A 171 20.40 -9.71 0.12
N LYS A 172 19.44 -9.97 -0.76
CA LYS A 172 19.71 -10.40 -2.12
C LYS A 172 18.61 -9.94 -3.07
N ILE A 173 19.00 -9.63 -4.30
CA ILE A 173 18.08 -9.32 -5.39
C ILE A 173 18.33 -10.34 -6.50
N ASN A 174 17.31 -11.10 -6.87
CA ASN A 174 17.36 -12.09 -7.94
C ASN A 174 16.49 -11.60 -9.10
N ILE A 175 17.12 -11.23 -10.22
CA ILE A 175 16.42 -10.95 -11.47
C ILE A 175 16.29 -12.28 -12.23
N ILE A 176 15.10 -12.86 -12.23
CA ILE A 176 14.82 -14.19 -12.81
C ILE A 176 14.47 -14.06 -14.29
N SER A 177 13.72 -13.02 -14.66
CA SER A 177 13.40 -12.65 -16.04
C SER A 177 13.11 -11.15 -16.15
N ASP A 178 12.81 -10.67 -17.35
CA ASP A 178 12.33 -9.30 -17.60
C ASP A 178 11.04 -8.97 -16.84
N LYS A 179 10.29 -9.98 -16.41
CA LYS A 179 9.01 -9.85 -15.71
C LYS A 179 9.07 -10.30 -14.26
N VAL A 180 10.17 -10.89 -13.80
CA VAL A 180 10.23 -11.51 -12.48
C VAL A 180 11.49 -11.09 -11.74
N THR A 181 11.29 -10.41 -10.61
CA THR A 181 12.34 -9.99 -9.69
C THR A 181 11.96 -10.39 -8.27
N SER A 182 12.91 -10.88 -7.48
CA SER A 182 12.68 -11.19 -6.07
C SER A 182 13.72 -10.53 -5.17
N TRP A 183 13.29 -10.06 -4.01
CA TRP A 183 14.12 -9.51 -2.94
C TRP A 183 14.07 -10.47 -1.76
N ASP A 184 15.20 -11.08 -1.41
CA ASP A 184 15.34 -11.85 -0.19
C ASP A 184 15.57 -10.89 0.99
N LEU A 185 14.88 -11.15 2.11
CA LEU A 185 14.77 -10.25 3.25
C LEU A 185 15.46 -10.84 4.48
N GLN A 186 16.15 -9.99 5.23
CA GLN A 186 16.74 -10.31 6.53
C GLN A 186 16.26 -9.35 7.63
N ASN A 187 16.29 -9.79 8.88
CA ASN A 187 16.16 -8.90 10.04
C ASN A 187 17.50 -8.24 10.43
N THR A 188 17.47 -7.40 11.46
CA THR A 188 18.66 -6.70 11.96
C THR A 188 19.73 -7.63 12.55
N GLN A 189 19.38 -8.87 12.90
CA GLN A 189 20.33 -9.92 13.31
C GLN A 189 20.87 -10.73 12.12
N ARG A 190 20.62 -10.30 10.87
CA ARG A 190 21.02 -10.98 9.62
C ARG A 190 20.43 -12.39 9.49
N GLN A 191 19.28 -12.64 10.10
CA GLN A 191 18.53 -13.87 9.92
C GLN A 191 17.61 -13.71 8.72
N ASP A 192 17.56 -14.71 7.85
CA ASP A 192 16.64 -14.74 6.73
C ASP A 192 15.20 -14.81 7.25
N ILE A 193 14.38 -13.84 6.86
CA ILE A 193 12.99 -13.72 7.32
C ILE A 193 11.98 -14.01 6.24
N GLY A 194 12.35 -13.93 4.96
CA GLY A 194 11.41 -14.16 3.87
C GLY A 194 11.82 -13.51 2.58
N LYS A 195 10.84 -13.24 1.72
CA LYS A 195 11.05 -12.61 0.42
C LYS A 195 9.84 -11.85 -0.09
N ILE A 196 10.09 -10.89 -0.97
CA ILE A 196 9.10 -10.26 -1.84
C ILE A 196 9.43 -10.65 -3.27
N THR A 197 8.43 -10.99 -4.08
CA THR A 197 8.57 -11.35 -5.49
C THR A 197 7.58 -10.54 -6.30
N GLN A 198 8.07 -9.86 -7.34
CA GLN A 198 7.25 -9.18 -8.32
C GLN A 198 7.22 -9.99 -9.61
N ILE A 199 6.02 -10.21 -10.14
CA ILE A 199 5.70 -10.93 -11.39
C ILE A 199 4.83 -10.00 -12.24
N SER A 200 5.43 -9.28 -13.17
CA SER A 200 4.75 -8.23 -13.95
C SER A 200 4.06 -7.20 -13.03
N ASN A 201 2.73 -7.18 -13.00
CA ASN A 201 1.92 -6.29 -12.17
C ASN A 201 1.46 -6.91 -10.85
N LEU A 202 1.81 -8.18 -10.59
CA LEU A 202 1.53 -8.89 -9.35
C LEU A 202 2.76 -8.77 -8.43
N THR A 203 2.57 -8.42 -7.17
CA THR A 203 3.61 -8.51 -6.15
C THR A 203 3.12 -9.41 -5.04
N GLU A 204 3.91 -10.42 -4.69
CA GLU A 204 3.67 -11.35 -3.60
C GLU A 204 4.79 -11.26 -2.57
N GLY A 205 4.49 -11.47 -1.31
CA GLY A 205 5.48 -11.52 -0.25
C GLY A 205 5.10 -12.49 0.84
N SER A 206 6.10 -13.11 1.44
CA SER A 206 5.96 -13.87 2.68
C SER A 206 7.18 -13.63 3.54
N PHE A 207 6.96 -13.30 4.81
CA PHE A 207 8.04 -13.10 5.76
C PHE A 207 7.60 -13.34 7.21
N ILE A 208 8.57 -13.67 8.04
CA ILE A 208 8.40 -13.97 9.46
C ILE A 208 9.01 -12.82 10.26
N THR A 209 8.23 -12.29 11.20
CA THR A 209 8.69 -11.21 12.08
C THR A 209 9.52 -11.74 13.25
N ASP A 210 10.24 -10.87 13.95
CA ASP A 210 11.11 -11.26 15.07
C ASP A 210 10.33 -11.91 16.23
N ASN A 211 9.04 -11.60 16.36
CA ASN A 211 8.14 -12.25 17.31
C ASN A 211 7.57 -13.60 16.83
N LYS A 212 8.00 -14.06 15.64
CA LYS A 212 7.59 -15.30 14.94
C LYS A 212 6.20 -15.28 14.29
N ASP A 213 5.58 -14.11 14.13
CA ASP A 213 4.36 -14.01 13.33
C ASP A 213 4.70 -14.02 11.83
N GLU A 214 4.02 -14.89 11.07
CA GLU A 214 4.16 -14.99 9.62
C GLU A 214 3.13 -14.08 8.93
N TYR A 215 3.60 -13.25 8.01
CA TYR A 215 2.79 -12.32 7.21
C TYR A 215 2.91 -12.64 5.73
N HIS A 216 1.80 -12.43 5.03
CA HIS A 216 1.70 -12.58 3.59
C HIS A 216 1.21 -11.28 2.97
N LEU A 217 1.75 -10.96 1.80
CA LEU A 217 1.44 -9.79 0.99
C LEU A 217 1.02 -10.27 -0.40
N ARG A 218 -0.05 -9.66 -0.94
CA ARG A 218 -0.42 -9.81 -2.34
C ARG A 218 -0.97 -8.49 -2.86
N THR A 219 -0.46 -8.03 -4.00
CA THR A 219 -1.00 -6.86 -4.70
C THR A 219 -1.09 -7.08 -6.20
N VAL A 220 -2.10 -6.48 -6.83
CA VAL A 220 -2.28 -6.43 -8.28
C VAL A 220 -2.32 -4.95 -8.66
N ASN A 221 -1.50 -4.55 -9.63
CA ASN A 221 -1.32 -3.13 -9.98
C ASN A 221 -1.00 -2.28 -8.73
N ASN A 222 -0.09 -2.77 -7.89
CA ASN A 222 0.38 -2.18 -6.63
C ASN A 222 -0.65 -2.08 -5.51
N LYS A 223 -1.89 -2.54 -5.69
CA LYS A 223 -2.96 -2.46 -4.68
C LYS A 223 -3.34 -3.84 -4.20
N GLY A 224 -3.52 -3.99 -2.89
CA GLY A 224 -3.92 -5.28 -2.34
C GLY A 224 -3.89 -5.31 -0.83
N TRP A 225 -3.34 -6.39 -0.28
CA TRP A 225 -3.43 -6.67 1.13
C TRP A 225 -2.14 -7.25 1.69
N ILE A 226 -1.90 -6.96 2.97
CA ILE A 226 -0.94 -7.62 3.83
C ILE A 226 -1.67 -8.09 5.09
N THR A 227 -1.50 -9.36 5.46
CA THR A 227 -2.16 -9.91 6.65
C THR A 227 -1.40 -11.09 7.22
N SER A 228 -1.70 -11.46 8.47
CA SER A 228 -1.05 -12.59 9.12
C SER A 228 -1.55 -13.91 8.54
N LYS A 229 -0.72 -14.95 8.58
CA LYS A 229 -1.11 -16.31 8.23
C LYS A 229 -2.30 -16.81 9.05
N SER A 230 -2.34 -16.47 10.34
CA SER A 230 -3.46 -16.82 11.22
C SER A 230 -4.78 -16.23 10.74
N GLN A 231 -4.77 -15.00 10.23
CA GLN A 231 -5.97 -14.37 9.64
C GLN A 231 -6.38 -15.07 8.35
N LEU A 232 -5.43 -15.38 7.45
CA LEU A 232 -5.72 -16.13 6.22
C LEU A 232 -6.34 -17.50 6.51
N MET A 233 -5.79 -18.24 7.47
CA MET A 233 -6.34 -19.54 7.88
C MET A 233 -7.76 -19.38 8.44
N SER A 234 -7.99 -18.40 9.32
CA SER A 234 -9.32 -18.14 9.88
C SER A 234 -10.36 -17.80 8.80
N ASN A 235 -9.95 -17.02 7.78
CA ASN A 235 -10.81 -16.70 6.64
C ASN A 235 -11.17 -17.95 5.83
N ASN A 236 -10.19 -18.80 5.57
CA ASN A 236 -10.38 -20.05 4.85
C ASN A 236 -11.32 -21.00 5.62
N ASP A 237 -11.12 -21.17 6.92
CA ASP A 237 -11.97 -22.02 7.77
C ASP A 237 -13.42 -21.54 7.76
N ASN A 238 -13.63 -20.22 7.81
CA ASN A 238 -14.97 -19.63 7.70
C ASN A 238 -15.60 -19.86 6.31
N ALA A 239 -14.81 -19.78 5.24
CA ALA A 239 -15.30 -20.06 3.89
C ALA A 239 -15.69 -21.53 3.73
N VAL A 240 -14.85 -22.46 4.20
CA VAL A 240 -15.14 -23.90 4.22
C VAL A 240 -16.40 -24.18 5.03
N LYS A 241 -16.54 -23.58 6.22
CA LYS A 241 -17.73 -23.75 7.06
C LYS A 241 -19.00 -23.28 6.36
N ARG A 242 -19.00 -22.08 5.77
CA ARG A 242 -20.16 -21.54 5.03
C ARG A 242 -20.55 -22.42 3.85
N ASN A 243 -19.55 -22.92 3.10
CA ASN A 243 -19.79 -23.83 2.00
C ASN A 243 -20.40 -25.14 2.49
N SER A 244 -19.85 -25.74 3.55
CA SER A 244 -20.39 -26.96 4.16
C SER A 244 -21.84 -26.78 4.66
N GLU A 245 -22.14 -25.65 5.30
CA GLU A 245 -23.49 -25.32 5.76
C GLU A 245 -24.49 -25.19 4.59
N ALA A 246 -24.08 -24.61 3.46
CA ALA A 246 -24.93 -24.48 2.28
C ALA A 246 -25.38 -25.84 1.69
N PHE A 247 -24.58 -26.89 1.87
CA PHE A 247 -24.92 -28.24 1.42
C PHE A 247 -25.51 -29.13 2.52
N SER A 248 -25.59 -28.64 3.75
CA SER A 248 -26.11 -29.41 4.89
C SER A 248 -27.59 -29.76 4.75
N GLU A 249 -28.36 -28.96 4.01
CA GLU A 249 -29.77 -29.24 3.71
C GLU A 249 -29.95 -30.36 2.66
N LEU A 250 -28.95 -30.63 1.83
CA LEU A 250 -28.99 -31.72 0.82
C LEU A 250 -28.66 -33.09 1.41
N LEU A 251 -28.14 -33.14 2.64
CA LEU A 251 -27.77 -34.37 3.35
C LEU A 251 -28.84 -34.84 4.36
N ARG A 252 -29.99 -34.15 4.42
CA ARG A 252 -31.16 -34.53 5.22
C ARG A 252 -32.23 -35.20 4.37
#